data_AF-A0A4W3GT80-F1
#
_entry.id   AF-A0A4W3GT80-F1
#
_cell.length_a   1.000
_cell.length_b   1.000
_cell.length_c   1.000
_cell.angle_alpha   90.00
_cell.angle_beta   90.00
_cell.angle_gamma   90.00
#
_symmetry.space_group_name_H-M   'P 1'
#
loop_
_entity.id
_entity.type
_entity.pdbx_description
1 polymer ?
#
loop_
_entity_poly.entity_id
_entity_poly.type
_entity_poly.pdbx_seq_one_letter_code
_entity_poly.pdbx_strand_id
1 'polypeptide(L)'
;MKLVLVTDLLPTGLSDTFSKSLALYNGYKLFRITKFYRDRIEQAIEEDVETVISVLTRKEYFSQEEYQKLTELTHSGQRRQSSKLLLNLVLGKGSRVQRVMWDSFVEMKHTLPKLNKIMIDIQEKGDSLVNEAMIDKHVPDVPSALKDGECNRNVIALIEDAQRQHKETLQKQSEKLEVKTILIKEKVKTFQLVDRYTELTIISDVRHRELVEHELLARGRDHEEWRQKQLRRELEKIRTDKLFHSSFSRGGLFSQMKEFYKRSDAGTFTGTSAVVSGVAGIGKTTMVQKIVHDWATGKIYPHFHFVFILKFRDLNARNIRLTLRQLILDEYPYLSYVLDELWKHPERLLFIFDGLDEFRGSIDFADSWREAESQSRCTDPGFWCDVSEIVYSLIQNKLLPGCSVLVTSRPTALQLLAKAQVSVWAEIMGFVGEERREYFHKFFEDQEVAAAVYSHVEENELLLTMCYNPSYCWILALSLGPFFTRKHNKKQRVPKTVTQLFSYYIYNILSHHSVKMESPRDVMLKIGEMAFTGVSERNIV
;
A
#
# COMPACT_ATOMS: atom_id res chain seq x y z
N MET A 1 -4.73 -14.88 27.19
CA MET A 1 -3.74 -14.18 28.04
C MET A 1 -4.22 -12.75 28.19
N LYS A 2 -4.63 -12.33 29.40
CA LYS A 2 -5.20 -10.99 29.66
C LYS A 2 -4.07 -9.95 29.48
N LEU A 3 -4.17 -9.11 28.46
CA LEU A 3 -3.34 -7.93 28.32
C LEU A 3 -3.88 -6.86 29.28
N VAL A 4 -3.01 -6.45 30.20
CA VAL A 4 -3.25 -5.35 31.14
C VAL A 4 -3.25 -4.05 30.35
N LEU A 5 -4.33 -3.28 30.46
CA LEU A 5 -4.44 -1.90 29.98
C LEU A 5 -3.35 -1.07 30.67
N VAL A 6 -2.30 -0.70 29.93
CA VAL A 6 -1.45 0.42 30.29
C VAL A 6 -2.14 1.66 29.76
N THR A 7 -2.76 2.40 30.67
CA THR A 7 -3.33 3.73 30.42
C THR A 7 -2.26 4.69 29.93
N ASP A 8 -2.59 5.42 28.85
CA ASP A 8 -1.81 6.50 28.26
C ASP A 8 -1.24 7.48 29.30
N LEU A 9 0.08 7.45 29.47
CA LEU A 9 0.85 8.54 30.06
C LEU A 9 1.76 9.10 28.95
N LEU A 10 1.20 10.01 28.15
CA LEU A 10 1.99 10.83 27.23
C LEU A 10 2.94 11.74 28.04
N PRO A 11 4.25 11.77 27.78
CA PRO A 11 5.17 12.66 28.48
C PRO A 11 4.87 14.12 28.13
N THR A 12 4.49 14.91 29.11
CA THR A 12 4.19 16.35 28.99
C THR A 12 5.40 17.21 28.56
N GLY A 13 6.61 16.65 28.51
CA GLY A 13 7.87 17.33 28.13
C GLY A 13 8.19 17.43 26.63
N LEU A 14 7.39 16.82 25.74
CA LEU A 14 7.64 16.83 24.29
C LEU A 14 7.32 18.19 23.62
N SER A 15 6.49 19.03 24.25
CA SER A 15 6.07 20.33 23.70
C SER A 15 7.23 21.31 23.56
N ASP A 16 7.96 21.50 24.65
CA ASP A 16 8.97 22.54 24.77
C ASP A 16 10.20 22.20 23.94
N THR A 17 10.44 20.90 23.71
CA THR A 17 11.55 20.40 22.89
C THR A 17 11.32 20.62 21.40
N PHE A 18 10.09 20.48 20.88
CA PHE A 18 9.83 20.74 19.46
C PHE A 18 9.87 22.24 19.16
N SER A 19 9.26 23.08 19.98
CA SER A 19 9.30 24.55 19.79
C SER A 19 10.73 25.08 19.77
N LYS A 20 11.59 24.58 20.67
CA LYS A 20 13.03 24.90 20.67
C LYS A 20 13.74 24.42 19.40
N SER A 21 13.39 23.23 18.90
CA SER A 21 13.96 22.68 17.66
C SER A 21 13.52 23.47 16.42
N LEU A 22 12.24 23.87 16.36
CA LEU A 22 11.65 24.66 15.30
C LEU A 22 12.27 26.06 15.22
N ALA A 23 12.58 26.66 16.37
CA ALA A 23 13.29 27.94 16.44
C ALA A 23 14.65 27.91 15.71
N LEU A 24 15.35 26.76 15.73
CA LEU A 24 16.64 26.56 15.08
C LEU A 24 16.54 26.31 13.57
N TYR A 25 15.35 26.06 13.02
CA TYR A 25 15.20 25.74 11.60
C TYR A 25 15.17 27.02 10.77
N ASN A 26 16.03 27.13 9.76
CA ASN A 26 15.96 28.22 8.79
C ASN A 26 14.80 28.01 7.80
N GLY A 27 14.48 29.04 7.01
CA GLY A 27 13.36 28.99 6.05
C GLY A 27 13.48 27.87 5.01
N TYR A 28 14.69 27.51 4.61
CA TYR A 28 14.93 26.40 3.67
C TYR A 28 14.60 25.05 4.30
N LYS A 29 15.05 24.81 5.54
CA LYS A 29 14.78 23.57 6.28
C LYS A 29 13.28 23.41 6.55
N LEU A 30 12.59 24.48 6.94
CA LEU A 30 11.13 24.48 7.11
C LEU A 30 10.41 24.10 5.81
N PHE A 31 10.80 24.70 4.69
CA PHE A 31 10.21 24.37 3.39
C PHE A 31 10.40 22.90 3.03
N ARG A 32 11.60 22.35 3.24
CA ARG A 32 11.92 20.95 2.93
C ARG A 32 11.12 19.98 3.79
N ILE A 33 11.03 20.22 5.09
CA ILE A 33 10.25 19.37 6.00
C ILE A 33 8.76 19.46 5.68
N THR A 34 8.24 20.66 5.44
CA THR A 34 6.84 20.86 5.04
C THR A 34 6.53 20.11 3.75
N LYS A 35 7.46 20.11 2.80
CA LYS A 35 7.32 19.37 1.55
C LYS A 35 7.40 17.85 1.75
N PHE A 36 8.33 17.38 2.56
CA PHE A 36 8.53 15.96 2.86
C PHE A 36 7.33 15.35 3.58
N TYR A 37 6.72 16.07 4.52
CA TYR A 37 5.53 15.66 5.25
C TYR A 37 4.21 16.12 4.61
N ARG A 38 4.24 16.68 3.39
CA ARG A 38 3.08 17.31 2.75
C ARG A 38 1.81 16.47 2.85
N ASP A 39 1.85 15.20 2.43
CA ASP A 39 0.66 14.33 2.42
C ASP A 39 0.13 14.06 3.83
N ARG A 40 1.01 13.94 4.84
CA ARG A 40 0.61 13.74 6.24
C ARG A 40 0.03 15.03 6.83
N ILE A 41 0.60 16.19 6.48
CA ILE A 41 0.09 17.50 6.91
C ILE A 41 -1.29 17.76 6.29
N GLU A 42 -1.50 17.47 5.00
CA GLU A 42 -2.81 17.59 4.35
C GLU A 42 -3.87 16.75 5.06
N GLN A 43 -3.51 15.53 5.48
CA GLN A 43 -4.39 14.65 6.27
C GLN A 43 -4.64 15.17 7.69
N ALA A 44 -3.64 15.75 8.35
CA ALA A 44 -3.79 16.33 9.67
C ALA A 44 -4.69 17.58 9.65
N ILE A 45 -4.57 18.41 8.61
CA ILE A 45 -5.46 19.57 8.42
C ILE A 45 -6.91 19.09 8.16
N GLU A 46 -7.11 17.99 7.42
CA GLU A 46 -8.44 17.43 7.13
C GLU A 46 -9.22 17.01 8.40
N GLU A 47 -8.55 16.75 9.53
CA GLU A 47 -9.19 16.46 10.81
C GLU A 47 -10.08 17.59 11.30
N ASP A 48 -9.64 18.85 11.16
CA ASP A 48 -10.38 20.05 11.55
C ASP A 48 -9.92 21.26 10.74
N VAL A 49 -10.33 21.29 9.47
CA VAL A 49 -9.95 22.34 8.51
C VAL A 49 -10.49 23.70 8.98
N GLU A 50 -11.70 23.71 9.53
CA GLU A 50 -12.39 24.90 10.04
C GLU A 50 -11.55 25.62 11.11
N THR A 51 -11.07 24.88 12.11
CA THR A 51 -10.22 25.43 13.17
C THR A 51 -8.89 25.93 12.64
N VAL A 52 -8.23 25.14 11.77
CA VAL A 52 -6.93 25.53 11.19
C VAL A 52 -7.04 26.80 10.35
N ILE A 53 -8.07 26.91 9.50
CA ILE A 53 -8.33 28.13 8.70
C ILE A 53 -8.54 29.32 9.63
N SER A 54 -9.39 29.18 10.65
CA SER A 54 -9.70 30.26 11.60
C SER A 54 -8.44 30.80 12.30
N VAL A 55 -7.59 29.91 12.80
CA VAL A 55 -6.33 30.28 13.49
C VAL A 55 -5.37 31.01 12.54
N LEU A 56 -5.16 30.48 11.34
CA LEU A 56 -4.22 31.09 10.38
C LEU A 56 -4.73 32.41 9.80
N THR A 57 -6.05 32.56 9.67
CA THR A 57 -6.69 33.81 9.19
C THR A 57 -6.65 34.91 10.24
N ARG A 58 -6.87 34.58 11.53
CA ARG A 58 -6.77 35.55 12.64
C ARG A 58 -5.39 36.20 12.76
N LYS A 59 -4.34 35.56 12.23
CA LYS A 59 -3.00 36.14 12.19
C LYS A 59 -2.70 36.93 10.89
N GLU A 60 -3.73 37.25 10.09
CA GLU A 60 -3.75 38.16 8.92
C GLU A 60 -2.85 37.74 7.73
N TYR A 61 -2.63 36.45 7.51
CA TYR A 61 -1.75 35.97 6.43
C TYR A 61 -2.43 35.69 5.08
N PHE A 62 -3.76 35.55 5.09
CA PHE A 62 -4.55 35.32 3.89
C PHE A 62 -5.35 36.57 3.52
N SER A 63 -5.43 36.83 2.22
CA SER A 63 -6.32 37.84 1.68
C SER A 63 -7.78 37.42 1.90
N GLN A 64 -8.69 38.41 1.86
CA GLN A 64 -10.11 38.17 2.01
C GLN A 64 -10.66 37.21 0.92
N GLU A 65 -10.13 37.28 -0.30
CA GLU A 65 -10.48 36.37 -1.40
C GLU A 65 -10.02 34.92 -1.16
N GLU A 66 -8.80 34.73 -0.65
CA GLU A 66 -8.28 33.39 -0.33
C GLU A 66 -9.09 32.76 0.82
N TYR A 67 -9.46 33.57 1.82
CA TYR A 67 -10.31 33.13 2.91
C TYR A 67 -11.69 32.70 2.42
N GLN A 68 -12.34 33.52 1.58
CA GLN A 68 -13.65 33.20 1.01
C GLN A 68 -13.63 31.86 0.26
N LYS A 69 -12.65 31.65 -0.62
CA LYS A 69 -12.48 30.38 -1.35
C LYS A 69 -12.29 29.18 -0.42
N LEU A 70 -11.48 29.32 0.64
CA LEU A 70 -11.27 28.26 1.63
C LEU A 70 -12.56 27.95 2.42
N THR A 71 -13.33 28.98 2.79
CA THR A 71 -14.61 28.78 3.48
C THR A 71 -15.67 28.16 2.58
N GLU A 72 -15.76 28.53 1.30
CA GLU A 72 -16.69 27.94 0.33
C GLU A 72 -16.45 26.44 0.14
N LEU A 73 -15.18 26.04 -0.04
CA LEU A 73 -14.82 24.63 -0.16
C LEU A 73 -15.13 23.84 1.12
N THR A 74 -14.98 24.48 2.28
CA THR A 74 -15.24 23.83 3.57
C THR A 74 -16.74 23.70 3.84
N HIS A 75 -17.54 24.74 3.53
CA HIS A 75 -19.00 24.72 3.64
C HIS A 75 -19.66 23.75 2.64
N SER A 76 -19.07 23.55 1.46
CA SER A 76 -19.52 22.53 0.50
C SER A 76 -19.09 21.10 0.86
N GLY A 77 -18.46 20.90 2.01
CA GLY A 77 -18.04 19.58 2.50
C GLY A 77 -16.75 19.05 1.87
N GLN A 78 -16.09 19.82 1.00
CA GLN A 78 -14.90 19.41 0.24
C GLN A 78 -13.60 19.59 1.06
N ARG A 79 -13.58 19.08 2.30
CA ARG A 79 -12.48 19.26 3.26
C ARG A 79 -11.10 18.88 2.72
N ARG A 80 -11.00 17.78 1.96
CA ARG A 80 -9.74 17.34 1.32
C ARG A 80 -9.22 18.35 0.29
N GLN A 81 -10.11 19.02 -0.43
CA GLN A 81 -9.71 20.06 -1.38
C GLN A 81 -9.32 21.34 -0.63
N SER A 82 -10.06 21.69 0.43
CA SER A 82 -9.72 22.79 1.33
C SER A 82 -8.34 22.63 1.97
N SER A 83 -8.00 21.43 2.50
CA SER A 83 -6.72 21.18 3.14
C SER A 83 -5.54 21.30 2.17
N LYS A 84 -5.70 20.76 0.95
CA LYS A 84 -4.74 20.91 -0.15
C LYS A 84 -4.53 22.36 -0.56
N LEU A 85 -5.62 23.10 -0.75
CA LEU A 85 -5.56 24.50 -1.13
C LEU A 85 -4.85 25.32 -0.05
N LEU A 86 -5.20 25.11 1.22
CA LEU A 86 -4.59 25.81 2.36
C LEU A 86 -3.07 25.59 2.39
N LEU A 87 -2.62 24.34 2.30
CA LEU A 87 -1.19 24.03 2.35
C LEU A 87 -0.44 24.58 1.13
N ASN A 88 -1.07 24.59 -0.05
CA ASN A 88 -0.49 25.20 -1.26
C ASN A 88 -0.31 26.70 -1.11
N LEU A 89 -1.29 27.41 -0.54
CA LEU A 89 -1.18 28.84 -0.25
C LEU A 89 -0.03 29.13 0.73
N VAL A 90 0.07 28.34 1.81
CA VAL A 90 1.17 28.49 2.79
C VAL A 90 2.54 28.27 2.14
N LEU A 91 2.68 27.26 1.29
CA LEU A 91 3.93 26.98 0.60
C LEU A 91 4.28 28.07 -0.43
N GLY A 92 3.27 28.69 -1.07
CA GLY A 92 3.44 29.78 -2.04
C GLY A 92 3.85 31.12 -1.42
N LYS A 93 3.43 31.43 -0.18
CA LYS A 93 3.70 32.72 0.49
C LYS A 93 5.06 32.79 1.22
N GLY A 94 5.87 31.74 1.14
CA GLY A 94 7.26 31.74 1.62
C GLY A 94 7.45 31.36 3.10
N SER A 95 8.70 31.46 3.56
CA SER A 95 9.16 30.86 4.83
C SER A 95 8.56 31.49 6.09
N ARG A 96 8.18 32.77 6.06
CA ARG A 96 7.54 33.44 7.20
C ARG A 96 6.17 32.84 7.50
N VAL A 97 5.34 32.63 6.48
CA VAL A 97 4.01 32.03 6.63
C VAL A 97 4.11 30.55 7.03
N GLN A 98 5.09 29.81 6.48
CA GLN A 98 5.36 28.43 6.90
C GLN A 98 5.75 28.33 8.37
N ARG A 99 6.60 29.24 8.88
CA ARG A 99 6.96 29.26 10.30
C ARG A 99 5.74 29.47 11.19
N VAL A 100 4.92 30.46 10.87
CA VAL A 100 3.69 30.74 11.62
C VAL A 100 2.76 29.52 11.60
N MET A 101 2.61 28.86 10.45
CA MET A 101 1.81 27.64 10.36
C MET A 101 2.33 26.58 11.34
N TRP A 102 3.64 26.32 11.36
CA TRP A 102 4.25 25.38 12.29
C TRP A 102 4.12 25.82 13.76
N ASP A 103 4.23 27.10 14.07
CA ASP A 103 4.01 27.63 15.42
C ASP A 103 2.55 27.41 15.87
N SER A 104 1.58 27.67 15.00
CA SER A 104 0.17 27.38 15.25
C SER A 104 -0.11 25.88 15.38
N PHE A 105 0.61 25.05 14.62
CA PHE A 105 0.52 23.60 14.71
C PHE A 105 0.98 23.06 16.07
N VAL A 106 2.00 23.67 16.67
CA VAL A 106 2.43 23.36 18.05
C VAL A 106 1.31 23.62 19.04
N GLU A 107 0.61 24.75 18.91
CA GLU A 107 -0.51 25.13 19.77
C GLU A 107 -1.68 24.12 19.64
N MET A 108 -1.90 23.57 18.44
CA MET A 108 -3.03 22.68 18.11
C MET A 108 -2.74 21.18 18.28
N LYS A 109 -1.54 20.78 18.71
CA LYS A 109 -1.12 19.36 18.75
C LYS A 109 -2.03 18.43 19.57
N HIS A 110 -2.71 18.95 20.61
CA HIS A 110 -3.62 18.16 21.44
C HIS A 110 -4.99 17.95 20.77
N THR A 111 -5.33 18.82 19.83
CA THR A 111 -6.57 18.77 19.07
C THR A 111 -6.44 17.92 17.80
N LEU A 112 -5.22 17.84 17.26
CA LEU A 112 -4.90 17.16 15.99
C LEU A 112 -3.90 16.00 16.21
N PRO A 113 -4.35 14.76 16.48
CA PRO A 113 -3.46 13.63 16.78
C PRO A 113 -2.46 13.30 15.66
N LYS A 114 -2.84 13.39 14.38
CA LYS A 114 -1.91 13.17 13.26
C LYS A 114 -0.80 14.21 13.22
N LEU A 115 -1.13 15.45 13.55
CA LEU A 115 -0.13 16.51 13.63
C LEU A 115 0.89 16.23 14.73
N ASN A 116 0.43 15.76 15.89
CA ASN A 116 1.31 15.34 16.97
C ASN A 116 2.24 14.18 16.54
N LYS A 117 1.72 13.18 15.83
CA LYS A 117 2.54 12.07 15.27
C LYS A 117 3.64 12.58 14.31
N ILE A 118 3.32 13.55 13.46
CA ILE A 118 4.30 14.18 12.55
C ILE A 118 5.39 14.90 13.35
N MET A 119 5.01 15.65 14.38
CA MET A 119 5.96 16.39 15.21
C MET A 119 6.92 15.45 15.95
N ILE A 120 6.42 14.35 16.52
CA ILE A 120 7.24 13.31 17.16
C ILE A 120 8.24 12.72 16.15
N ASP A 121 7.79 12.33 14.95
CA ASP A 121 8.67 11.80 13.90
C ASP A 121 9.77 12.81 13.50
N ILE A 122 9.42 14.11 13.43
CA ILE A 122 10.41 15.16 13.14
C ILE A 122 11.44 15.27 14.27
N GLN A 123 11.01 15.22 15.54
CA GLN A 123 11.91 15.29 16.70
C GLN A 123 12.87 14.11 16.75
N GLU A 124 12.37 12.90 16.53
CA GLU A 124 13.17 11.68 16.62
C GLU A 124 14.23 11.58 15.52
N LYS A 125 13.93 12.09 14.31
CA LYS A 125 14.86 12.06 13.19
C LYS A 125 15.83 13.24 13.16
N GLY A 126 15.48 14.37 13.76
CA GLY A 126 16.37 15.53 13.90
C GLY A 126 16.94 16.01 12.56
N ASP A 127 18.25 16.26 12.51
CA ASP A 127 18.94 16.81 11.32
C ASP A 127 19.12 15.81 10.17
N SER A 128 18.95 14.50 10.42
CA SER A 128 19.04 13.46 9.39
C SER A 128 17.95 13.57 8.31
N LEU A 129 16.83 14.22 8.63
CA LEU A 129 15.69 14.49 7.72
C LEU A 129 16.07 15.31 6.50
N VAL A 130 17.01 16.23 6.64
CA VAL A 130 17.39 17.12 5.53
C VAL A 130 18.13 16.32 4.46
N ASN A 131 18.89 15.30 4.85
CA ASN A 131 19.61 14.41 3.95
C ASN A 131 18.66 13.39 3.28
N GLU A 132 17.71 12.81 4.02
CA GLU A 132 16.67 11.95 3.43
C GLU A 132 15.78 12.71 2.44
N ALA A 133 15.41 13.95 2.78
CA ALA A 133 14.64 14.82 1.89
C ALA A 133 15.43 15.21 0.62
N MET A 134 16.76 15.03 0.57
CA MET A 134 17.60 15.25 -0.64
C MET A 134 17.48 14.11 -1.65
N ILE A 135 17.10 12.90 -1.22
CA ILE A 135 16.97 11.73 -2.10
C ILE A 135 15.74 11.86 -3.01
N ASP A 136 14.72 12.61 -2.60
CA ASP A 136 13.46 12.81 -3.35
C ASP A 136 13.63 13.71 -4.60
N LYS A 137 14.81 14.31 -4.82
CA LYS A 137 15.14 15.08 -6.02
C LYS A 137 16.62 14.91 -6.41
N HIS A 138 16.83 14.14 -7.48
CA HIS A 138 18.08 13.79 -8.16
C HIS A 138 18.72 12.48 -7.69
N VAL A 139 18.48 11.45 -8.50
CA VAL A 139 19.46 10.39 -8.74
C VAL A 139 20.66 11.06 -9.43
N PRO A 140 21.89 10.96 -8.91
CA PRO A 140 23.06 11.11 -9.75
C PRO A 140 23.03 9.94 -10.74
N ASP A 141 23.03 10.23 -12.04
CA ASP A 141 23.32 9.25 -13.09
C ASP A 141 24.61 8.52 -12.75
N VAL A 142 24.44 7.27 -12.28
CA VAL A 142 25.50 6.32 -11.93
C VAL A 142 26.43 6.86 -10.82
N PRO A 143 26.93 6.04 -9.88
CA PRO A 143 27.95 6.51 -8.94
C PRO A 143 29.09 7.20 -9.70
N SER A 144 29.43 8.43 -9.32
CA SER A 144 30.66 9.10 -9.78
C SER A 144 31.91 8.26 -9.48
N ALA A 145 31.83 7.35 -8.50
CA ALA A 145 32.84 6.34 -8.20
C ALA A 145 33.09 5.31 -9.33
N LEU A 146 32.18 5.16 -10.30
CA LEU A 146 32.39 4.32 -11.47
C LEU A 146 32.91 5.10 -12.69
N LYS A 147 33.18 6.42 -12.58
CA LYS A 147 33.62 7.24 -13.74
C LYS A 147 35.13 7.34 -13.88
N ASP A 148 35.89 6.83 -12.92
CA ASP A 148 37.36 6.84 -12.94
C ASP A 148 37.90 5.51 -13.50
N GLY A 149 38.22 5.51 -14.80
CA GLY A 149 38.91 4.43 -15.51
C GLY A 149 38.21 4.00 -16.81
N GLU A 150 38.95 3.88 -17.92
CA GLU A 150 38.42 3.45 -19.23
C GLU A 150 37.71 2.09 -19.21
N CYS A 151 38.04 1.20 -18.27
CA CYS A 151 37.40 -0.11 -18.08
C CYS A 151 35.93 0.01 -17.61
N ASN A 152 35.57 1.13 -16.99
CA ASN A 152 34.33 1.27 -16.24
C ASN A 152 33.14 1.74 -17.11
N ARG A 153 33.39 2.45 -18.22
CA ARG A 153 32.32 2.92 -19.13
C ARG A 153 31.56 1.77 -19.78
N ASN A 154 32.25 0.70 -20.16
CA ASN A 154 31.63 -0.46 -20.80
C ASN A 154 30.70 -1.20 -19.83
N VAL A 155 31.09 -1.33 -18.56
CA VAL A 155 30.27 -1.97 -17.51
C VAL A 155 29.05 -1.11 -17.20
N ILE A 156 29.21 0.21 -17.09
CA ILE A 156 28.08 1.14 -16.91
C ILE A 156 27.06 1.03 -18.04
N ALA A 157 27.52 1.06 -19.29
CA ALA A 157 26.64 0.96 -20.46
C ALA A 157 25.86 -0.38 -20.46
N LEU A 158 26.51 -1.48 -20.06
CA LEU A 158 25.86 -2.79 -19.93
C LEU A 158 24.77 -2.79 -18.84
N ILE A 159 25.01 -2.13 -17.70
CA ILE A 159 24.01 -2.01 -16.63
C ILE A 159 22.83 -1.14 -17.09
N GLU A 160 23.10 -0.04 -17.78
CA GLU A 160 22.06 0.85 -18.32
C GLU A 160 21.19 0.13 -19.36
N ASP A 161 21.81 -0.64 -20.26
CA ASP A 161 21.09 -1.46 -21.23
C ASP A 161 20.27 -2.57 -20.55
N ALA A 162 20.85 -3.27 -19.57
CA ALA A 162 20.14 -4.27 -18.77
C ALA A 162 18.97 -3.64 -18.00
N GLN A 163 19.14 -2.45 -17.44
CA GLN A 163 18.10 -1.71 -16.73
C GLN A 163 16.97 -1.31 -17.67
N ARG A 164 17.29 -0.80 -18.87
CA ARG A 164 16.30 -0.47 -19.91
C ARG A 164 15.50 -1.71 -20.30
N GLN A 165 16.18 -2.81 -20.63
CA GLN A 165 15.55 -4.08 -20.98
C GLN A 165 14.66 -4.62 -19.84
N HIS A 166 15.12 -4.50 -18.59
CA HIS A 166 14.37 -4.94 -17.42
C HIS A 166 13.09 -4.12 -17.21
N LYS A 167 13.18 -2.78 -17.28
CA LYS A 167 12.02 -1.89 -17.22
C LYS A 167 11.02 -2.18 -18.33
N GLU A 168 11.47 -2.33 -19.58
CA GLU A 168 10.59 -2.68 -20.70
C GLU A 168 9.90 -4.04 -20.51
N THR A 169 10.62 -5.03 -19.99
CA THR A 169 10.06 -6.37 -19.72
C THR A 169 8.98 -6.29 -18.65
N LEU A 170 9.26 -5.64 -17.52
CA LEU A 170 8.32 -5.50 -16.42
C LEU A 170 7.13 -4.61 -16.79
N GLN A 171 7.34 -3.55 -17.59
CA GLN A 171 6.25 -2.74 -18.13
C GLN A 171 5.30 -3.60 -18.97
N LYS A 172 5.81 -4.41 -19.91
CA LYS A 172 4.99 -5.32 -20.74
C LYS A 172 4.24 -6.37 -19.92
N GLN A 173 4.84 -6.88 -18.84
CA GLN A 173 4.20 -7.85 -17.95
C GLN A 173 3.13 -7.22 -17.04
N SER A 174 3.23 -5.92 -16.77
CA SER A 174 2.36 -5.22 -15.82
C SER A 174 1.36 -4.26 -16.46
N GLU A 175 1.49 -3.93 -17.75
CA GLU A 175 0.61 -2.97 -18.45
C GLU A 175 -0.84 -3.46 -18.58
N LYS A 176 -1.09 -4.77 -18.54
CA LYS A 176 -2.39 -5.37 -18.84
C LYS A 176 -3.01 -6.08 -17.64
N LEU A 177 -4.31 -5.86 -17.47
CA LEU A 177 -5.16 -6.64 -16.57
C LEU A 177 -5.94 -7.67 -17.38
N GLU A 178 -5.62 -8.95 -17.15
CA GLU A 178 -6.40 -10.07 -17.68
C GLU A 178 -7.43 -10.50 -16.66
N VAL A 179 -8.70 -10.47 -17.05
CA VAL A 179 -9.79 -10.83 -16.15
C VAL A 179 -10.71 -11.85 -16.80
N LYS A 180 -11.00 -12.92 -16.03
CA LYS A 180 -11.98 -13.93 -16.43
C LYS A 180 -13.38 -13.33 -16.28
N THR A 181 -14.19 -13.43 -17.33
CA THR A 181 -15.58 -12.97 -17.30
C THR A 181 -16.53 -14.15 -17.16
N ILE A 182 -17.80 -13.87 -16.88
CA ILE A 182 -18.90 -14.84 -16.84
C ILE A 182 -19.70 -14.85 -18.16
N LEU A 183 -19.30 -14.04 -19.15
CA LEU A 183 -20.04 -13.83 -20.38
C LEU A 183 -19.68 -14.91 -21.41
N ILE A 184 -20.71 -15.50 -22.01
CA ILE A 184 -20.63 -16.65 -22.95
C ILE A 184 -19.58 -16.46 -24.07
N LYS A 185 -19.43 -15.22 -24.56
CA LYS A 185 -18.61 -14.91 -25.74
C LYS A 185 -17.15 -14.54 -25.42
N GLU A 186 -16.83 -14.14 -24.18
CA GLU A 186 -15.54 -13.53 -23.85
C GLU A 186 -15.00 -14.08 -22.52
N LYS A 187 -14.45 -15.30 -22.54
CA LYS A 187 -14.01 -15.96 -21.29
C LYS A 187 -12.89 -15.24 -20.55
N VAL A 188 -12.03 -14.52 -21.27
CA VAL A 188 -10.98 -13.65 -20.74
C VAL A 188 -11.04 -12.33 -21.49
N LYS A 189 -11.07 -11.22 -20.76
CA LYS A 189 -10.97 -9.88 -21.32
C LYS A 189 -9.71 -9.21 -20.77
N THR A 190 -8.98 -8.55 -21.66
CA THR A 190 -7.74 -7.86 -21.33
C THR A 190 -7.96 -6.36 -21.42
N PHE A 191 -7.52 -5.63 -20.40
CA PHE A 191 -7.62 -4.18 -20.34
C PHE A 191 -6.25 -3.57 -20.07
N GLN A 192 -6.06 -2.30 -20.41
CA GLN A 192 -4.94 -1.55 -19.88
C GLN A 192 -5.14 -1.36 -18.38
N LEU A 193 -4.10 -1.66 -17.59
CA LEU A 193 -4.12 -1.55 -16.13
C LEU A 193 -4.49 -0.13 -15.71
N VAL A 194 -3.87 0.87 -16.32
CA VAL A 194 -4.06 2.29 -15.97
C VAL A 194 -5.50 2.77 -16.15
N ASP A 195 -6.23 2.21 -17.12
CA ASP A 195 -7.61 2.60 -17.42
C ASP A 195 -8.61 2.01 -16.41
N ARG A 196 -8.28 0.85 -15.84
CA ARG A 196 -9.15 0.11 -14.92
C ARG A 196 -8.74 0.20 -13.46
N TYR A 197 -7.54 0.69 -13.17
CA TYR A 197 -7.04 0.80 -11.81
C TYR A 197 -7.70 1.96 -11.08
N THR A 198 -8.32 1.67 -9.95
CA THR A 198 -8.79 2.65 -8.97
C THR A 198 -7.85 2.62 -7.78
N GLU A 199 -7.45 3.80 -7.30
CA GLU A 199 -6.56 3.90 -6.15
C GLU A 199 -7.17 3.25 -4.90
N LEU A 200 -6.33 2.50 -4.17
CA LEU A 200 -6.73 1.84 -2.93
C LEU A 200 -6.39 2.75 -1.75
N THR A 201 -7.27 2.80 -0.76
CA THR A 201 -6.92 3.41 0.52
C THR A 201 -6.05 2.42 1.30
N ILE A 202 -4.82 2.84 1.61
CA ILE A 202 -3.85 2.08 2.42
C ILE A 202 -3.54 2.88 3.67
N ILE A 203 -3.45 2.21 4.81
CA ILE A 203 -3.11 2.83 6.09
C ILE A 203 -1.75 2.34 6.60
N SER A 204 -1.09 3.15 7.44
CA SER A 204 0.27 2.92 7.96
C SER A 204 0.40 1.96 9.13
N ASP A 205 -0.63 1.14 9.36
CA ASP A 205 -0.63 0.13 10.40
C ASP A 205 -1.69 -0.94 10.12
N VAL A 206 -1.59 -2.07 10.81
CA VAL A 206 -2.63 -3.10 10.80
C VAL A 206 -3.60 -2.82 11.94
N ARG A 207 -4.90 -2.77 11.63
CA ARG A 207 -5.93 -2.45 12.61
C ARG A 207 -6.08 -3.55 13.66
N HIS A 208 -6.42 -3.12 14.87
CA HIS A 208 -6.81 -4.03 15.94
C HIS A 208 -8.05 -4.85 15.58
N ARG A 209 -8.09 -6.08 16.09
CA ARG A 209 -9.21 -7.00 15.88
C ARG A 209 -10.56 -6.42 16.32
N GLU A 210 -10.60 -5.70 17.43
CA GLU A 210 -11.84 -5.08 17.96
C GLU A 210 -12.43 -4.04 16.98
N LEU A 211 -11.57 -3.22 16.36
CA LEU A 211 -11.99 -2.26 15.33
C LEU A 211 -12.58 -2.97 14.10
N VAL A 212 -11.96 -4.07 13.68
CA VAL A 212 -12.43 -4.88 12.55
C VAL A 212 -13.78 -5.54 12.87
N GLU A 213 -13.95 -6.08 14.08
CA GLU A 213 -15.21 -6.70 14.51
C GLU A 213 -16.36 -5.67 14.54
N HIS A 214 -16.11 -4.45 15.01
CA HIS A 214 -17.13 -3.39 14.98
C HIS A 214 -17.52 -2.99 13.55
N GLU A 215 -16.54 -2.90 12.63
CA GLU A 215 -16.80 -2.65 11.21
C GLU A 215 -17.66 -3.76 10.59
N LEU A 216 -17.36 -5.04 10.87
CA LEU A 216 -18.13 -6.17 10.32
C LEU A 216 -19.61 -6.18 10.74
N LEU A 217 -19.95 -5.55 11.87
CA LEU A 217 -21.33 -5.43 12.34
C LEU A 217 -22.07 -4.25 11.69
N ALA A 218 -21.36 -3.20 11.29
CA ALA A 218 -21.94 -2.03 10.65
C ALA A 218 -22.33 -2.32 9.19
N ARG A 219 -23.40 -1.67 8.69
CA ARG A 219 -23.91 -1.83 7.33
C ARG A 219 -24.33 -0.49 6.74
N GLY A 220 -24.50 -0.45 5.42
CA GLY A 220 -24.98 0.73 4.70
C GLY A 220 -24.14 1.98 4.97
N ARG A 221 -24.85 3.09 5.27
CA ARG A 221 -24.25 4.40 5.56
C ARG A 221 -23.46 4.40 6.85
N ASP A 222 -23.92 3.73 7.90
CA ASP A 222 -23.23 3.69 9.20
C ASP A 222 -21.81 3.09 9.06
N HIS A 223 -21.68 2.03 8.25
CA HIS A 223 -20.38 1.43 7.94
C HIS A 223 -19.45 2.39 7.19
N GLU A 224 -20.00 3.19 6.28
CA GLU A 224 -19.23 4.16 5.52
C GLU A 224 -18.77 5.33 6.40
N GLU A 225 -19.68 5.92 7.15
CA GLU A 225 -19.40 7.01 8.08
C GLU A 225 -18.37 6.59 9.13
N TRP A 226 -18.49 5.37 9.66
CA TRP A 226 -17.55 4.84 10.63
C TRP A 226 -16.13 4.77 10.05
N ARG A 227 -15.97 4.17 8.87
CA ARG A 227 -14.65 4.08 8.24
C ARG A 227 -14.06 5.42 7.86
N GLN A 228 -14.87 6.34 7.35
CA GLN A 228 -14.41 7.69 7.04
C GLN A 228 -13.97 8.42 8.30
N LYS A 229 -14.72 8.30 9.41
CA LYS A 229 -14.37 8.88 10.71
C LYS A 229 -13.06 8.31 11.25
N GLN A 230 -12.88 6.99 11.17
CA GLN A 230 -11.66 6.30 11.59
C GLN A 230 -10.44 6.71 10.76
N LEU A 231 -10.58 6.75 9.43
CA LEU A 231 -9.54 7.24 8.52
C LEU A 231 -9.22 8.72 8.73
N ARG A 232 -10.21 9.52 9.13
CA ARG A 232 -10.01 10.93 9.41
C ARG A 232 -9.23 11.13 10.70
N ARG A 233 -9.60 10.46 11.80
CA ARG A 233 -9.07 10.76 13.15
C ARG A 233 -7.95 9.87 13.64
N GLU A 234 -8.03 8.56 13.40
CA GLU A 234 -7.15 7.59 14.08
C GLU A 234 -6.07 7.05 13.14
N LEU A 235 -6.46 6.71 11.91
CA LEU A 235 -5.61 6.03 10.94
C LEU A 235 -4.89 7.02 10.02
N GLU A 236 -3.61 6.77 9.75
CA GLU A 236 -2.82 7.53 8.78
C GLU A 236 -2.84 6.83 7.42
N LYS A 237 -3.27 7.53 6.38
CA LYS A 237 -3.22 7.00 5.01
C LYS A 237 -1.79 7.09 4.48
N ILE A 238 -1.33 6.03 3.84
CA ILE A 238 -0.10 6.02 3.05
C ILE A 238 -0.46 5.91 1.57
N ARG A 239 0.22 6.68 0.73
CA ARG A 239 0.20 6.46 -0.70
C ARG A 239 1.15 5.33 -1.09
N THR A 240 0.81 4.62 -2.17
CA THR A 240 1.58 3.50 -2.70
C THR A 240 2.99 3.85 -3.14
N ASP A 241 3.29 5.12 -3.44
CA ASP A 241 4.60 5.68 -3.80
C ASP A 241 5.44 6.15 -2.60
N LYS A 242 4.89 6.01 -1.39
CA LYS A 242 5.54 6.37 -0.12
C LYS A 242 5.67 5.19 0.85
N LEU A 243 5.45 3.95 0.38
CA LEU A 243 5.58 2.74 1.22
C LEU A 243 7.00 2.54 1.77
N PHE A 244 8.02 2.92 1.01
CA PHE A 244 9.43 2.84 1.44
C PHE A 244 9.97 4.17 2.00
N HIS A 245 9.08 5.12 2.30
CA HIS A 245 9.48 6.38 2.87
C HIS A 245 9.71 6.24 4.38
N SER A 246 10.81 6.80 4.88
CA SER A 246 11.20 6.69 6.30
C SER A 246 10.12 7.20 7.27
N SER A 247 9.24 8.11 6.83
CA SER A 247 8.15 8.72 7.60
C SER A 247 7.14 7.74 8.20
N PHE A 248 7.05 6.52 7.67
CA PHE A 248 6.09 5.52 8.11
C PHE A 248 6.76 4.31 8.78
N SER A 249 8.09 4.32 8.93
CA SER A 249 8.87 3.15 9.38
C SER A 249 8.88 2.89 10.90
N ARG A 250 8.17 3.70 11.72
CA ARG A 250 8.34 3.67 13.20
C ARG A 250 7.06 3.78 14.04
N GLY A 251 5.87 3.92 13.46
CA GLY A 251 4.68 4.37 14.22
C GLY A 251 3.56 3.37 14.53
N GLY A 252 3.70 2.06 14.24
CA GLY A 252 2.57 1.10 14.27
C GLY A 252 2.48 0.17 15.50
N LEU A 253 1.46 -0.69 15.57
CA LEU A 253 1.21 -1.62 16.66
C LEU A 253 2.37 -2.58 16.93
N PHE A 254 2.93 -3.10 15.84
CA PHE A 254 4.10 -3.97 15.86
C PHE A 254 5.40 -3.20 16.14
N SER A 255 5.35 -1.86 16.21
CA SER A 255 6.48 -1.06 16.69
C SER A 255 6.66 -1.13 18.20
N GLN A 256 5.60 -1.42 18.99
CA GLN A 256 5.74 -1.63 20.43
C GLN A 256 6.56 -2.89 20.76
N MET A 257 6.62 -3.86 19.86
CA MET A 257 7.54 -5.02 19.97
C MET A 257 9.01 -4.66 19.69
N LYS A 258 9.33 -3.43 19.21
CA LYS A 258 10.71 -2.99 18.92
C LYS A 258 11.54 -2.65 20.17
N GLU A 259 10.93 -2.47 21.34
CA GLU A 259 11.70 -2.10 22.56
C GLU A 259 12.71 -3.18 23.00
N PHE A 260 12.58 -4.43 22.52
CA PHE A 260 13.50 -5.51 22.90
C PHE A 260 14.76 -5.65 22.02
N TYR A 261 14.80 -5.06 20.81
CA TYR A 261 15.86 -5.34 19.82
C TYR A 261 16.68 -4.12 19.38
N LYS A 262 16.79 -3.08 20.22
CA LYS A 262 17.71 -1.96 19.97
C LYS A 262 19.17 -2.39 20.17
N ARG A 263 19.81 -2.89 19.10
CA ARG A 263 21.27 -2.96 19.01
C ARG A 263 21.69 -2.82 17.55
N SER A 264 22.08 -1.59 17.16
CA SER A 264 23.27 -1.23 16.37
C SER A 264 23.05 0.01 15.46
N ASP A 265 23.96 0.96 15.70
CA ASP A 265 24.47 2.10 14.92
C ASP A 265 23.55 2.92 13.99
N ALA A 266 23.36 4.16 14.44
CA ALA A 266 23.00 5.31 13.61
C ALA A 266 24.16 5.61 12.64
N GLY A 267 24.09 5.08 11.42
CA GLY A 267 25.06 5.44 10.38
C GLY A 267 24.94 4.70 9.04
N THR A 268 24.34 3.52 9.02
CA THR A 268 24.25 2.69 7.79
C THR A 268 22.87 2.85 7.15
N PHE A 269 22.80 3.03 5.82
CA PHE A 269 21.56 2.97 5.06
C PHE A 269 20.93 1.58 5.26
N THR A 270 19.92 1.49 6.11
CA THR A 270 19.18 0.24 6.32
C THR A 270 18.08 0.14 5.28
N GLY A 271 18.09 -0.95 4.52
CA GLY A 271 17.04 -1.24 3.55
C GLY A 271 15.67 -1.32 4.22
N THR A 272 14.62 -0.89 3.52
CA THR A 272 13.27 -0.83 4.11
C THR A 272 12.50 -2.11 3.82
N SER A 273 12.12 -2.84 4.87
CA SER A 273 11.19 -3.96 4.79
C SER A 273 9.76 -3.48 5.04
N ALA A 274 8.87 -3.66 4.08
CA ALA A 274 7.46 -3.28 4.14
C ALA A 274 6.56 -4.52 4.01
N VAL A 275 5.52 -4.59 4.83
CA VAL A 275 4.49 -5.63 4.77
C VAL A 275 3.13 -4.98 4.52
N VAL A 276 2.47 -5.37 3.44
CA VAL A 276 1.11 -4.91 3.10
C VAL A 276 0.12 -6.05 3.29
N SER A 277 -0.76 -5.88 4.27
CA SER A 277 -1.84 -6.80 4.59
C SER A 277 -3.14 -6.42 3.89
N GLY A 278 -3.97 -7.41 3.61
CA GLY A 278 -5.33 -7.15 3.20
C GLY A 278 -6.13 -8.44 2.95
N VAL A 279 -7.45 -8.37 3.11
CA VAL A 279 -8.34 -9.52 2.92
C VAL A 279 -8.33 -10.05 1.48
N ALA A 280 -8.90 -11.24 1.26
CA ALA A 280 -9.01 -11.80 -0.08
C ALA A 280 -9.78 -10.85 -1.02
N GLY A 281 -9.31 -10.73 -2.27
CA GLY A 281 -9.94 -9.88 -3.29
C GLY A 281 -9.70 -8.37 -3.15
N ILE A 282 -9.09 -7.89 -2.06
CA ILE A 282 -8.96 -6.45 -1.76
C ILE A 282 -8.06 -5.66 -2.73
N GLY A 283 -7.32 -6.37 -3.60
CA GLY A 283 -6.45 -5.75 -4.62
C GLY A 283 -4.95 -5.81 -4.35
N LYS A 284 -4.44 -6.65 -3.42
CA LYS A 284 -3.00 -6.79 -3.12
C LYS A 284 -2.12 -7.00 -4.37
N THR A 285 -2.40 -8.05 -5.14
CA THR A 285 -1.65 -8.36 -6.38
C THR A 285 -1.79 -7.26 -7.43
N THR A 286 -2.99 -6.68 -7.59
CA THR A 286 -3.23 -5.56 -8.52
C THR A 286 -2.44 -4.31 -8.12
N MET A 287 -2.31 -4.03 -6.82
CA MET A 287 -1.48 -2.96 -6.28
C MET A 287 0.01 -3.21 -6.57
N VAL A 288 0.50 -4.43 -6.33
CA VAL A 288 1.88 -4.80 -6.68
C VAL A 288 2.13 -4.61 -8.18
N GLN A 289 1.21 -5.07 -9.03
CA GLN A 289 1.30 -4.87 -10.47
C GLN A 289 1.35 -3.38 -10.84
N LYS A 290 0.55 -2.52 -10.18
CA LYS A 290 0.58 -1.07 -10.38
C LYS A 290 1.89 -0.42 -9.94
N ILE A 291 2.44 -0.83 -8.79
CA ILE A 291 3.75 -0.36 -8.29
C ILE A 291 4.84 -0.66 -9.34
N VAL A 292 4.85 -1.88 -9.86
CA VAL A 292 5.81 -2.34 -10.86
C VAL A 292 5.67 -1.55 -12.16
N HIS A 293 4.45 -1.39 -12.65
CA HIS A 293 4.16 -0.62 -13.86
C HIS A 293 4.62 0.84 -13.72
N ASP A 294 4.31 1.48 -12.59
CA ASP A 294 4.67 2.87 -12.34
C ASP A 294 6.18 3.04 -12.16
N TRP A 295 6.86 2.09 -11.51
CA TRP A 295 8.32 2.10 -11.40
C TRP A 295 8.98 1.92 -12.76
N ALA A 296 8.50 0.97 -13.57
CA ALA A 296 9.04 0.70 -14.91
C ALA A 296 8.87 1.91 -15.84
N THR A 297 7.78 2.66 -15.68
CA THR A 297 7.52 3.93 -16.39
C THR A 297 8.17 5.16 -15.73
N GLY A 298 8.95 4.98 -14.67
CA GLY A 298 9.71 6.04 -14.01
C GLY A 298 8.90 7.01 -13.15
N LYS A 299 7.65 6.67 -12.80
CA LYS A 299 6.75 7.52 -12.02
C LYS A 299 7.03 7.48 -10.52
N ILE A 300 7.45 6.32 -10.01
CA ILE A 300 7.67 6.09 -8.58
C ILE A 300 9.01 5.40 -8.34
N TYR A 301 9.53 5.56 -7.12
CA TYR A 301 10.74 4.90 -6.65
C TYR A 301 11.96 4.98 -7.59
N PRO A 302 12.32 6.18 -8.07
CA PRO A 302 13.43 6.34 -9.02
C PRO A 302 14.79 5.92 -8.46
N HIS A 303 14.94 5.84 -7.13
CA HIS A 303 16.16 5.38 -6.46
C HIS A 303 16.39 3.87 -6.59
N PHE A 304 15.35 3.06 -6.85
CA PHE A 304 15.53 1.65 -7.17
C PHE A 304 15.90 1.49 -8.64
N HIS A 305 17.08 0.93 -8.88
CA HIS A 305 17.57 0.66 -10.23
C HIS A 305 16.95 -0.62 -10.80
N PHE A 306 16.70 -1.63 -9.95
CA PHE A 306 16.11 -2.90 -10.33
C PHE A 306 15.02 -3.32 -9.32
N VAL A 307 13.95 -3.92 -9.83
CA VAL A 307 12.80 -4.41 -9.05
C VAL A 307 12.54 -5.86 -9.42
N PHE A 308 12.61 -6.76 -8.45
CA PHE A 308 12.38 -8.18 -8.67
C PHE A 308 11.05 -8.59 -8.04
N ILE A 309 10.12 -9.08 -8.85
CA ILE A 309 8.83 -9.58 -8.36
C ILE A 309 8.87 -11.10 -8.36
N LEU A 310 8.54 -11.69 -7.21
CA LEU A 310 8.53 -13.13 -6.97
C LEU A 310 7.21 -13.49 -6.30
N LYS A 311 6.37 -14.29 -6.95
CA LYS A 311 5.09 -14.72 -6.36
C LYS A 311 5.29 -15.99 -5.56
N PHE A 312 4.87 -16.02 -4.30
CA PHE A 312 5.04 -17.20 -3.46
C PHE A 312 4.40 -18.47 -4.03
N ARG A 313 3.27 -18.33 -4.75
CA ARG A 313 2.64 -19.46 -5.46
C ARG A 313 3.58 -20.13 -6.47
N ASP A 314 4.40 -19.35 -7.18
CA ASP A 314 5.33 -19.83 -8.20
C ASP A 314 6.58 -20.41 -7.53
N LEU A 315 6.98 -19.80 -6.40
CA LEU A 315 8.08 -20.29 -5.56
C LEU A 315 7.80 -21.70 -4.97
N ASN A 316 6.54 -22.07 -4.75
CA ASN A 316 6.18 -23.41 -4.27
C ASN A 316 6.59 -24.55 -5.21
N ALA A 317 6.80 -24.27 -6.50
CA ALA A 317 7.30 -25.28 -7.45
C ALA A 317 8.81 -25.51 -7.30
N ARG A 318 9.52 -24.64 -6.57
CA ARG A 318 10.97 -24.60 -6.44
C ARG A 318 11.45 -25.28 -5.15
N ASN A 319 10.96 -26.50 -4.90
CA ASN A 319 11.26 -27.31 -3.71
C ASN A 319 12.70 -27.90 -3.69
N ILE A 320 13.66 -27.23 -4.33
CA ILE A 320 15.07 -27.63 -4.40
C ILE A 320 15.86 -26.48 -3.79
N ARG A 321 16.96 -26.76 -3.08
CA ARG A 321 17.91 -25.72 -2.68
C ARG A 321 18.43 -25.00 -3.91
N LEU A 322 18.46 -23.68 -3.90
CA LEU A 322 19.00 -22.87 -4.98
C LEU A 322 19.70 -21.63 -4.42
N THR A 323 20.38 -20.91 -5.29
CA THR A 323 21.01 -19.63 -4.95
C THR A 323 20.07 -18.48 -5.27
N LEU A 324 20.24 -17.32 -4.62
CA LEU A 324 19.49 -16.11 -5.01
C LEU A 324 19.76 -15.77 -6.49
N ARG A 325 21.01 -15.97 -6.96
CA ARG A 325 21.35 -15.79 -8.38
C ARG A 325 20.45 -16.63 -9.28
N GLN A 326 20.32 -17.94 -8.99
CA GLN A 326 19.49 -18.83 -9.80
C GLN A 326 18.02 -18.41 -9.76
N LEU A 327 17.53 -18.04 -8.57
CA LEU A 327 16.14 -17.60 -8.40
C LEU A 327 15.80 -16.40 -9.30
N ILE A 328 16.72 -15.44 -9.38
CA ILE A 328 16.55 -14.25 -10.22
C ILE A 328 16.72 -14.58 -11.70
N LEU A 329 17.66 -15.44 -12.08
CA LEU A 329 17.89 -15.79 -13.48
C LEU A 329 16.81 -16.68 -14.09
N ASP A 330 16.12 -17.48 -13.28
CA ASP A 330 15.01 -18.27 -13.77
C ASP A 330 13.83 -17.38 -14.21
N GLU A 331 13.64 -16.23 -13.55
CA GLU A 331 12.60 -15.25 -13.90
C GLU A 331 13.11 -14.18 -14.89
N TYR A 332 14.39 -13.80 -14.79
CA TYR A 332 15.02 -12.73 -15.55
C TYR A 332 16.38 -13.17 -16.16
N PRO A 333 16.41 -14.10 -17.13
CA PRO A 333 17.66 -14.69 -17.65
C PRO A 333 18.63 -13.68 -18.26
N TYR A 334 18.10 -12.59 -18.82
CA TYR A 334 18.86 -11.52 -19.45
C TYR A 334 19.70 -10.68 -18.47
N LEU A 335 19.59 -10.91 -17.15
CA LEU A 335 20.40 -10.22 -16.14
C LEU A 335 21.70 -10.97 -15.78
N SER A 336 21.95 -12.14 -16.36
CA SER A 336 23.07 -13.04 -16.02
C SER A 336 24.45 -12.40 -15.95
N TYR A 337 24.70 -11.39 -16.79
CA TYR A 337 25.98 -10.69 -16.89
C TYR A 337 26.10 -9.45 -15.98
N VAL A 338 25.02 -8.99 -15.33
CA VAL A 338 25.05 -7.80 -14.46
C VAL A 338 24.86 -8.10 -12.97
N LEU A 339 24.34 -9.27 -12.59
CA LEU A 339 23.97 -9.56 -11.19
C LEU A 339 25.12 -9.32 -10.19
N ASP A 340 26.34 -9.70 -10.53
CA ASP A 340 27.50 -9.52 -9.64
C ASP A 340 27.79 -8.04 -9.35
N GLU A 341 27.46 -7.16 -10.29
CA GLU A 341 27.57 -5.71 -10.11
C GLU A 341 26.37 -5.14 -9.34
N LEU A 342 25.16 -5.67 -9.58
CA LEU A 342 23.97 -5.26 -8.84
C LEU A 342 24.10 -5.55 -7.34
N TRP A 343 24.69 -6.68 -6.97
CA TRP A 343 24.87 -7.09 -5.57
C TRP A 343 25.81 -6.18 -4.79
N LYS A 344 26.66 -5.40 -5.47
CA LYS A 344 27.53 -4.38 -4.84
C LYS A 344 26.75 -3.12 -4.42
N HIS A 345 25.55 -2.91 -4.97
CA HIS A 345 24.69 -1.77 -4.72
C HIS A 345 23.30 -2.20 -4.23
N PRO A 346 23.22 -2.96 -3.12
CA PRO A 346 21.96 -3.53 -2.63
C PRO A 346 20.92 -2.46 -2.29
N GLU A 347 21.33 -1.25 -1.90
CA GLU A 347 20.45 -0.11 -1.60
C GLU A 347 19.58 0.35 -2.78
N ARG A 348 19.95 -0.07 -4.00
CA ARG A 348 19.23 0.25 -5.25
C ARG A 348 18.31 -0.88 -5.71
N LEU A 349 18.15 -1.93 -4.90
CA LEU A 349 17.38 -3.12 -5.24
C LEU A 349 16.11 -3.18 -4.39
N LEU A 350 15.01 -3.52 -5.05
CA LEU A 350 13.74 -3.82 -4.40
C LEU A 350 13.28 -5.23 -4.76
N PHE A 351 13.06 -6.06 -3.75
CA PHE A 351 12.44 -7.38 -3.88
C PHE A 351 10.96 -7.31 -3.46
N ILE A 352 10.06 -7.75 -4.31
CA ILE A 352 8.62 -7.81 -4.03
C ILE A 352 8.19 -9.27 -3.99
N PHE A 353 7.76 -9.72 -2.82
CA PHE A 353 7.20 -11.04 -2.59
C PHE A 353 5.68 -10.96 -2.46
N ASP A 354 4.96 -11.43 -3.49
CA ASP A 354 3.50 -11.35 -3.55
C ASP A 354 2.84 -12.66 -3.04
N GLY A 355 1.96 -12.53 -2.05
CA GLY A 355 1.07 -13.59 -1.56
C GLY A 355 1.68 -14.57 -0.56
N LEU A 356 2.24 -14.10 0.56
CA LEU A 356 2.83 -14.97 1.58
C LEU A 356 1.85 -16.04 2.10
N ASP A 357 0.56 -15.74 2.14
CA ASP A 357 -0.51 -16.69 2.48
C ASP A 357 -0.60 -17.90 1.53
N GLU A 358 -0.01 -17.80 0.33
CA GLU A 358 0.02 -18.87 -0.67
C GLU A 358 1.30 -19.72 -0.59
N PHE A 359 2.25 -19.37 0.29
CA PHE A 359 3.49 -20.12 0.43
C PHE A 359 3.28 -21.40 1.23
N ARG A 360 3.74 -22.54 0.68
CA ARG A 360 3.65 -23.86 1.33
C ARG A 360 4.80 -24.13 2.29
N GLY A 361 5.92 -23.44 2.12
CA GLY A 361 7.05 -23.52 3.04
C GLY A 361 6.78 -22.77 4.34
N SER A 362 7.45 -23.16 5.42
CA SER A 362 7.46 -22.39 6.67
C SER A 362 8.65 -21.43 6.66
N ILE A 363 8.40 -20.16 6.97
CA ILE A 363 9.46 -19.18 7.23
C ILE A 363 9.47 -18.92 8.73
N ASP A 364 10.51 -19.39 9.41
CA ASP A 364 10.62 -19.25 10.85
C ASP A 364 11.33 -17.95 11.23
N PHE A 365 10.59 -17.04 11.84
CA PHE A 365 11.11 -15.80 12.40
C PHE A 365 11.27 -15.86 13.92
N ALA A 366 10.95 -16.98 14.55
CA ALA A 366 11.21 -17.17 15.97
C ALA A 366 12.70 -17.40 16.20
N ASP A 367 13.35 -16.43 16.85
CA ASP A 367 14.66 -16.63 17.46
C ASP A 367 14.53 -17.68 18.58
N SER A 368 14.65 -18.96 18.24
CA SER A 368 14.97 -20.00 19.21
C SER A 368 16.49 -20.03 19.35
N TRP A 369 17.06 -19.28 20.29
CA TRP A 369 18.31 -19.59 21.01
C TRP A 369 19.39 -20.41 20.26
N ARG A 370 19.78 -19.98 19.07
CA ARG A 370 20.90 -20.57 18.31
C ARG A 370 21.95 -19.52 17.99
N GLU A 371 22.35 -18.77 19.00
CA GLU A 371 23.64 -18.05 19.01
C GLU A 371 24.84 -19.02 19.06
N ALA A 372 24.63 -20.34 19.19
CA ALA A 372 25.71 -21.31 19.22
C ALA A 372 25.85 -22.24 18.00
N GLU A 373 24.88 -22.39 17.08
CA GLU A 373 25.05 -23.39 15.98
C GLU A 373 24.20 -23.25 14.71
N SER A 374 23.48 -22.14 14.48
CA SER A 374 22.77 -21.94 13.20
C SER A 374 22.70 -20.47 12.83
N GLN A 375 23.87 -19.89 12.51
CA GLN A 375 23.90 -18.72 11.65
C GLN A 375 23.08 -19.06 10.39
N SER A 376 22.11 -18.21 10.01
CA SER A 376 21.47 -18.33 8.69
C SER A 376 22.59 -18.48 7.67
N ARG A 377 22.66 -19.64 6.98
CA ARG A 377 23.69 -19.91 5.98
C ARG A 377 23.49 -19.10 4.71
N CYS A 378 22.43 -18.30 4.61
CA CYS A 378 22.04 -17.56 3.43
C CYS A 378 22.47 -16.08 3.51
N THR A 379 23.75 -15.81 3.70
CA THR A 379 24.30 -14.44 3.73
C THR A 379 24.91 -13.99 2.41
N ASP A 380 25.20 -14.92 1.50
CA ASP A 380 25.77 -14.65 0.18
C ASP A 380 24.81 -15.09 -0.94
N PRO A 381 24.63 -14.28 -2.01
CA PRO A 381 23.74 -14.61 -3.13
C PRO A 381 24.07 -15.91 -3.88
N GLY A 382 25.31 -16.41 -3.75
CA GLY A 382 25.80 -17.66 -4.33
C GLY A 382 25.66 -18.89 -3.42
N PHE A 383 25.19 -18.73 -2.17
CA PHE A 383 24.96 -19.87 -1.29
C PHE A 383 23.69 -20.63 -1.65
N TRP A 384 23.79 -21.97 -1.62
CA TRP A 384 22.67 -22.87 -1.86
C TRP A 384 21.79 -22.95 -0.63
N CYS A 385 20.60 -22.39 -0.71
CA CYS A 385 19.67 -22.23 0.41
C CYS A 385 18.26 -22.65 0.01
N ASP A 386 17.43 -22.96 1.00
CA ASP A 386 16.01 -23.14 0.76
C ASP A 386 15.37 -21.78 0.45
N VAL A 387 14.29 -21.76 -0.34
CA VAL A 387 13.58 -20.52 -0.67
C VAL A 387 13.14 -19.78 0.60
N SER A 388 12.70 -20.49 1.63
CA SER A 388 12.33 -19.89 2.92
C SER A 388 13.50 -19.18 3.59
N GLU A 389 14.72 -19.73 3.52
CA GLU A 389 15.95 -19.11 4.07
C GLU A 389 16.35 -17.86 3.28
N ILE A 390 16.22 -17.87 1.95
CA ILE A 390 16.48 -16.72 1.08
C ILE A 390 15.52 -15.58 1.43
N VAL A 391 14.21 -15.87 1.47
CA VAL A 391 13.17 -14.87 1.77
C VAL A 391 13.36 -14.32 3.19
N TYR A 392 13.58 -15.18 4.18
CA TYR A 392 13.89 -14.76 5.55
C TYR A 392 15.10 -13.82 5.59
N SER A 393 16.18 -14.19 4.91
CA SER A 393 17.44 -13.45 4.98
C SER A 393 17.36 -12.10 4.26
N LEU A 394 16.57 -11.98 3.19
CA LEU A 394 16.26 -10.69 2.57
C LEU A 394 15.42 -9.79 3.48
N ILE A 395 14.33 -10.33 4.06
CA ILE A 395 13.44 -9.56 4.97
C ILE A 395 14.21 -9.04 6.19
N GLN A 396 15.09 -9.87 6.75
CA GLN A 396 15.93 -9.55 7.91
C GLN A 396 17.21 -8.78 7.54
N ASN A 397 17.40 -8.37 6.28
CA ASN A 397 18.61 -7.69 5.80
C ASN A 397 19.93 -8.47 6.05
N LYS A 398 19.87 -9.80 6.21
CA LYS A 398 21.03 -10.70 6.35
C LYS A 398 21.65 -11.05 5.00
N LEU A 399 20.83 -11.06 3.94
CA LEU A 399 21.23 -11.21 2.55
C LEU A 399 21.06 -9.87 1.84
N LEU A 400 22.07 -9.40 1.11
CA LEU A 400 22.10 -8.08 0.45
C LEU A 400 21.71 -6.92 1.42
N PRO A 401 22.50 -6.67 2.48
CA PRO A 401 22.17 -5.63 3.47
C PRO A 401 22.01 -4.26 2.81
N GLY A 402 20.86 -3.61 3.01
CA GLY A 402 20.52 -2.34 2.37
C GLY A 402 19.41 -2.45 1.32
N CYS A 403 19.12 -3.65 0.82
CA CYS A 403 18.00 -3.85 -0.12
C CYS A 403 16.64 -3.64 0.55
N SER A 404 15.68 -3.16 -0.24
CA SER A 404 14.31 -3.02 0.24
C SER A 404 13.47 -4.23 -0.13
N VAL A 405 12.51 -4.57 0.72
CA VAL A 405 11.65 -5.74 0.53
C VAL A 405 10.20 -5.32 0.74
N LEU A 406 9.30 -5.74 -0.16
CA LEU A 406 7.85 -5.63 0.02
C LEU A 406 7.24 -7.02 0.05
N VAL A 407 6.51 -7.33 1.12
CA VAL A 407 5.75 -8.59 1.24
C VAL A 407 4.27 -8.26 1.26
N THR A 408 3.46 -8.95 0.44
CA THR A 408 2.00 -8.90 0.57
C THR A 408 1.49 -10.16 1.23
N SER A 409 0.46 -10.05 2.07
CA SER A 409 -0.13 -11.20 2.75
C SER A 409 -1.58 -10.96 3.15
N ARG A 410 -2.31 -12.04 3.45
CA ARG A 410 -3.58 -11.96 4.20
C ARG A 410 -3.32 -11.76 5.70
N PRO A 411 -4.27 -11.14 6.43
CA PRO A 411 -4.20 -11.02 7.89
C PRO A 411 -3.90 -12.35 8.62
N THR A 412 -4.45 -13.46 8.13
CA THR A 412 -4.27 -14.80 8.70
C THR A 412 -2.83 -15.29 8.70
N ALA A 413 -2.01 -14.84 7.75
CA ALA A 413 -0.61 -15.23 7.63
C ALA A 413 0.37 -14.18 8.21
N LEU A 414 -0.11 -13.03 8.72
CA LEU A 414 0.76 -12.03 9.34
C LEU A 414 1.46 -12.54 10.62
N GLN A 415 0.85 -13.50 11.31
CA GLN A 415 1.47 -14.13 12.48
C GLN A 415 2.83 -14.79 12.17
N LEU A 416 3.05 -15.22 10.92
CA LEU A 416 4.33 -15.75 10.46
C LEU A 416 5.41 -14.66 10.53
N LEU A 417 5.05 -13.42 10.25
CA LEU A 417 5.94 -12.26 10.25
C LEU A 417 5.98 -11.54 11.61
N ALA A 418 5.26 -12.01 12.63
CA ALA A 418 5.11 -11.29 13.90
C ALA A 418 6.44 -11.02 14.63
N LYS A 419 7.45 -11.86 14.40
CA LYS A 419 8.81 -11.71 14.94
C LYS A 419 9.82 -11.20 13.91
N ALA A 420 9.39 -10.91 12.68
CA ALA A 420 10.25 -10.34 11.66
C ALA A 420 10.56 -8.87 11.95
N GLN A 421 11.79 -8.43 11.67
CA GLN A 421 12.13 -7.01 11.77
C GLN A 421 11.60 -6.27 10.53
N VAL A 422 10.36 -5.80 10.63
CA VAL A 422 9.68 -5.07 9.56
C VAL A 422 9.66 -3.57 9.88
N SER A 423 10.08 -2.76 8.91
CA SER A 423 10.11 -1.31 9.04
C SER A 423 8.70 -0.73 8.92
N VAL A 424 7.95 -1.10 7.88
CA VAL A 424 6.62 -0.54 7.59
C VAL A 424 5.58 -1.65 7.59
N TRP A 425 4.54 -1.48 8.39
CA TRP A 425 3.32 -2.29 8.32
C TRP A 425 2.23 -1.45 7.68
N ALA A 426 1.49 -2.03 6.76
CA ALA A 426 0.40 -1.35 6.08
C ALA A 426 -0.77 -2.29 5.87
N GLU A 427 -1.98 -1.73 5.85
CA GLU A 427 -3.21 -2.47 5.57
C GLU A 427 -3.99 -1.80 4.44
N ILE A 428 -4.46 -2.60 3.49
CA ILE A 428 -5.35 -2.16 2.42
C ILE A 428 -6.79 -2.15 2.95
N MET A 429 -7.38 -0.96 3.04
CA MET A 429 -8.79 -0.74 3.40
C MET A 429 -9.75 -0.92 2.22
N GLY A 430 -9.21 -0.93 0.99
CA GLY A 430 -10.00 -1.00 -0.24
C GLY A 430 -10.52 0.38 -0.66
N PHE A 431 -11.75 0.42 -1.17
CA PHE A 431 -12.41 1.64 -1.64
C PHE A 431 -13.24 2.30 -0.53
N VAL A 432 -13.03 3.60 -0.35
CA VAL A 432 -13.70 4.42 0.67
C VAL A 432 -14.22 5.67 0.02
N GLY A 433 -15.50 6.00 0.16
CA GLY A 433 -16.09 7.16 -0.50
C GLY A 433 -16.06 7.04 -2.03
N GLU A 434 -15.41 8.01 -2.69
CA GLU A 434 -15.49 8.26 -4.13
C GLU A 434 -14.87 7.15 -4.99
N GLU A 435 -13.87 6.47 -4.46
CA GLU A 435 -13.15 5.37 -5.11
C GLU A 435 -14.13 4.26 -5.56
N ARG A 436 -15.24 4.03 -4.83
CA ARG A 436 -16.27 3.08 -5.25
C ARG A 436 -16.93 3.50 -6.55
N ARG A 437 -17.38 4.75 -6.61
CA ARG A 437 -18.06 5.31 -7.77
C ARG A 437 -17.13 5.35 -8.96
N GLU A 438 -15.89 5.77 -8.74
CA GLU A 438 -14.83 5.81 -9.76
C GLU A 438 -14.59 4.43 -10.38
N TYR A 439 -14.58 3.37 -9.56
CA TYR A 439 -14.42 2.00 -10.06
C TYR A 439 -15.49 1.62 -11.09
N PHE A 440 -16.78 1.88 -10.81
CA PHE A 440 -17.85 1.55 -11.75
C PHE A 440 -17.78 2.40 -13.03
N HIS A 441 -17.40 3.68 -12.94
CA HIS A 441 -17.21 4.55 -14.09
C HIS A 441 -16.05 4.10 -14.99
N LYS A 442 -14.96 3.63 -14.38
CA LYS A 442 -13.84 2.99 -15.11
C LYS A 442 -14.20 1.60 -15.65
N PHE A 443 -15.12 0.90 -14.99
CA PHE A 443 -15.51 -0.44 -15.38
C PHE A 443 -16.31 -0.48 -16.68
N PHE A 444 -17.25 0.44 -16.87
CA PHE A 444 -18.10 0.46 -18.05
C PHE A 444 -17.63 1.52 -19.03
N GLU A 445 -17.57 1.17 -20.32
CA GLU A 445 -17.30 2.13 -21.38
C GLU A 445 -18.49 3.12 -21.53
N ASP A 446 -19.72 2.60 -21.39
CA ASP A 446 -20.95 3.40 -21.38
C ASP A 446 -21.20 3.99 -19.99
N GLN A 447 -21.09 5.31 -19.87
CA GLN A 447 -21.26 6.03 -18.61
C GLN A 447 -22.72 6.07 -18.12
N GLU A 448 -23.71 5.91 -19.01
CA GLU A 448 -25.11 5.75 -18.57
C GLU A 448 -25.30 4.40 -17.86
N VAL A 449 -24.65 3.35 -18.38
CA VAL A 449 -24.64 2.02 -17.74
C VAL A 449 -23.88 2.06 -16.41
N ALA A 450 -22.73 2.74 -16.36
CA ALA A 450 -21.97 2.92 -15.12
C ALA A 450 -22.82 3.57 -14.03
N ALA A 451 -23.47 4.69 -14.36
CA ALA A 451 -24.32 5.42 -13.44
C ALA A 451 -25.51 4.57 -12.97
N ALA A 452 -26.21 3.90 -13.89
CA ALA A 452 -27.36 3.08 -13.55
C ALA A 452 -27.00 1.87 -12.66
N VAL A 453 -25.89 1.19 -12.94
CA VAL A 453 -25.39 0.09 -12.11
C VAL A 453 -25.00 0.59 -10.73
N TYR A 454 -24.27 1.71 -10.65
CA TYR A 454 -23.86 2.28 -9.37
C TYR A 454 -25.05 2.71 -8.53
N SER A 455 -26.05 3.39 -9.11
CA SER A 455 -27.29 3.77 -8.42
C SER A 455 -28.03 2.54 -7.86
N HIS A 456 -28.13 1.45 -8.64
CA HIS A 456 -28.74 0.21 -8.17
C HIS A 456 -27.97 -0.43 -6.98
N VAL A 457 -26.65 -0.33 -6.98
CA VAL A 457 -25.80 -0.79 -5.86
C VAL A 457 -25.96 0.11 -4.64
N GLU A 458 -26.04 1.42 -4.84
CA GLU A 458 -26.18 2.44 -3.79
C GLU A 458 -27.53 2.35 -3.07
N GLU A 459 -28.62 2.02 -3.78
CA GLU A 459 -29.95 1.78 -3.20
C GLU A 459 -29.98 0.58 -2.24
N ASN A 460 -29.02 -0.34 -2.32
CA ASN A 460 -28.94 -1.52 -1.46
C ASN A 460 -27.75 -1.41 -0.50
N GLU A 461 -28.05 -1.09 0.76
CA GLU A 461 -27.05 -0.90 1.82
C GLU A 461 -26.05 -2.05 1.96
N LEU A 462 -26.48 -3.32 1.79
CA LEU A 462 -25.58 -4.47 1.87
C LEU A 462 -24.62 -4.54 0.67
N LEU A 463 -25.13 -4.28 -0.54
CA LEU A 463 -24.30 -4.26 -1.75
C LEU A 463 -23.27 -3.12 -1.68
N LEU A 464 -23.71 -1.94 -1.25
CA LEU A 464 -22.85 -0.78 -1.07
C LEU A 464 -21.77 -1.03 0.00
N THR A 465 -22.11 -1.67 1.12
CA THR A 465 -21.14 -2.08 2.14
C THR A 465 -20.08 -2.97 1.54
N MET A 466 -20.45 -4.02 0.78
CA MET A 466 -19.48 -4.94 0.18
C MET A 466 -18.54 -4.28 -0.84
N CYS A 467 -18.97 -3.19 -1.50
CA CYS A 467 -18.20 -2.47 -2.51
C CYS A 467 -16.94 -1.76 -2.01
N TYR A 468 -16.55 -1.92 -0.75
CA TYR A 468 -15.18 -1.57 -0.36
C TYR A 468 -14.15 -2.52 -0.95
N ASN A 469 -14.53 -3.77 -1.19
CA ASN A 469 -13.63 -4.77 -1.74
C ASN A 469 -13.77 -4.77 -3.27
N PRO A 470 -12.68 -4.50 -4.02
CA PRO A 470 -12.71 -4.46 -5.48
C PRO A 470 -13.24 -5.74 -6.13
N SER A 471 -13.05 -6.92 -5.51
CA SER A 471 -13.60 -8.18 -6.05
C SER A 471 -15.13 -8.20 -6.05
N TYR A 472 -15.78 -7.63 -5.03
CA TYR A 472 -17.24 -7.50 -5.01
C TYR A 472 -17.71 -6.49 -6.06
N CYS A 473 -17.00 -5.36 -6.22
CA CYS A 473 -17.31 -4.41 -7.30
C CYS A 473 -17.23 -5.08 -8.68
N TRP A 474 -16.19 -5.90 -8.92
CA TRP A 474 -16.05 -6.67 -10.16
C TRP A 474 -17.23 -7.63 -10.38
N ILE A 475 -17.59 -8.42 -9.36
CA ILE A 475 -18.73 -9.36 -9.42
C ILE A 475 -20.03 -8.62 -9.71
N LEU A 476 -20.28 -7.49 -9.02
CA LEU A 476 -21.48 -6.68 -9.18
C LEU A 476 -21.56 -6.08 -10.57
N ALA A 477 -20.46 -5.50 -11.06
CA ALA A 477 -20.41 -4.88 -12.37
C ALA A 477 -20.64 -5.92 -13.49
N LEU A 478 -20.02 -7.10 -13.40
CA LEU A 478 -20.27 -8.19 -14.34
C LEU A 478 -21.71 -8.72 -14.28
N SER A 479 -22.28 -8.83 -13.08
CA SER A 479 -23.60 -9.41 -12.88
C SER A 479 -24.73 -8.46 -13.25
N LEU A 480 -24.59 -7.16 -12.96
CA LEU A 480 -25.63 -6.15 -13.17
C LEU A 480 -25.54 -5.49 -14.55
N GLY A 481 -24.32 -5.28 -15.08
CA GLY A 481 -24.10 -4.60 -16.36
C GLY A 481 -25.01 -5.04 -17.52
N PRO A 482 -25.23 -6.36 -17.74
CA PRO A 482 -26.11 -6.83 -18.80
C PRO A 482 -27.56 -6.34 -18.70
N PHE A 483 -28.08 -6.09 -17.49
CA PHE A 483 -29.47 -5.65 -17.31
C PHE A 483 -29.69 -4.18 -17.67
N PHE A 484 -28.64 -3.36 -17.62
CA PHE A 484 -28.69 -1.94 -17.94
C PHE A 484 -28.21 -1.64 -19.37
N THR A 485 -27.66 -2.63 -20.07
CA THR A 485 -27.22 -2.48 -21.47
C THR A 485 -28.42 -2.53 -22.42
N ARG A 486 -28.56 -1.53 -23.30
CA ARG A 486 -29.69 -1.39 -24.28
C ARG A 486 -29.96 -2.62 -25.17
N LYS A 487 -29.00 -3.56 -25.29
CA LYS A 487 -29.09 -4.78 -26.11
C LYS A 487 -29.79 -5.96 -25.42
N HIS A 488 -30.03 -5.92 -24.11
CA HIS A 488 -30.79 -6.97 -23.41
C HIS A 488 -32.27 -6.56 -23.26
N ASN A 489 -33.17 -7.49 -23.63
CA ASN A 489 -34.62 -7.30 -23.62
C ASN A 489 -35.12 -6.80 -22.25
N LYS A 490 -35.98 -5.77 -22.26
CA LYS A 490 -36.73 -5.19 -21.10
C LYS A 490 -37.58 -6.20 -20.28
N LYS A 491 -37.47 -7.51 -20.53
CA LYS A 491 -38.29 -8.57 -19.91
C LYS A 491 -37.64 -9.19 -18.66
N GLN A 492 -36.32 -9.08 -18.47
CA GLN A 492 -35.65 -9.63 -17.27
C GLN A 492 -35.64 -8.61 -16.13
N ARG A 493 -36.12 -9.02 -14.95
CA ARG A 493 -36.07 -8.19 -13.74
C ARG A 493 -34.64 -8.17 -13.19
N VAL A 494 -34.14 -6.97 -12.88
CA VAL A 494 -32.84 -6.77 -12.23
C VAL A 494 -32.84 -7.47 -10.86
N PRO A 495 -31.80 -8.24 -10.49
CA PRO A 495 -31.65 -8.82 -9.17
C PRO A 495 -31.74 -7.74 -8.07
N LYS A 496 -32.67 -7.89 -7.13
CA LYS A 496 -32.88 -6.92 -6.04
C LYS A 496 -32.22 -7.34 -4.74
N THR A 497 -32.06 -8.64 -4.51
CA THR A 497 -31.45 -9.18 -3.29
C THR A 497 -30.04 -9.67 -3.55
N VAL A 498 -29.21 -9.63 -2.49
CA VAL A 498 -27.86 -10.20 -2.50
C VAL A 498 -27.89 -11.66 -2.97
N THR A 499 -28.83 -12.47 -2.45
CA THR A 499 -29.01 -13.86 -2.86
C THR A 499 -29.29 -14.01 -4.34
N GLN A 500 -30.23 -13.24 -4.90
CA GLN A 500 -30.54 -13.31 -6.33
C GLN A 500 -29.31 -12.98 -7.19
N LEU A 501 -28.53 -11.99 -6.78
CA LEU A 501 -27.33 -11.57 -7.49
C LEU A 501 -26.24 -12.66 -7.45
N PHE A 502 -25.92 -13.21 -6.27
CA PHE A 502 -24.93 -14.28 -6.17
C PHE A 502 -25.40 -15.57 -6.84
N SER A 503 -26.69 -15.92 -6.74
CA SER A 503 -27.26 -17.05 -7.48
C SER A 503 -27.13 -16.86 -8.99
N TYR A 504 -27.40 -15.65 -9.50
CA TYR A 504 -27.20 -15.32 -10.91
C TYR A 504 -25.72 -15.43 -11.31
N TYR A 505 -24.82 -14.85 -10.52
CA TYR A 505 -23.37 -14.93 -10.77
C TYR A 505 -22.87 -16.38 -10.84
N ILE A 506 -23.19 -17.18 -9.82
CA ILE A 506 -22.80 -18.60 -9.75
C ILE A 506 -23.42 -19.39 -10.90
N TYR A 507 -24.71 -19.18 -11.19
CA TYR A 507 -25.39 -19.85 -12.29
C TYR A 507 -24.69 -19.58 -13.64
N ASN A 508 -24.31 -18.33 -13.92
CA ASN A 508 -23.63 -17.98 -15.17
C ASN A 508 -22.23 -18.62 -15.25
N ILE A 509 -21.47 -18.65 -14.15
CA ILE A 509 -20.18 -19.38 -14.12
C ILE A 509 -20.41 -20.85 -14.47
N LEU A 510 -21.33 -21.51 -13.76
CA LEU A 510 -21.58 -22.94 -13.91
C LEU A 510 -22.13 -23.28 -15.31
N SER A 511 -22.94 -22.40 -15.90
CA SER A 511 -23.58 -22.62 -17.20
C SER A 511 -22.66 -22.37 -18.39
N HIS A 512 -21.59 -21.58 -18.23
CA HIS A 512 -20.80 -21.09 -19.36
C HIS A 512 -19.30 -21.42 -19.29
N HIS A 513 -18.77 -21.73 -18.11
CA HIS A 513 -17.34 -22.03 -17.93
C HIS A 513 -17.05 -23.48 -17.60
N SER A 514 -18.06 -24.28 -17.32
CA SER A 514 -17.88 -25.68 -16.98
C SER A 514 -17.80 -26.56 -18.22
N VAL A 515 -16.78 -27.42 -18.29
CA VAL A 515 -16.68 -28.47 -19.31
C VAL A 515 -17.74 -29.53 -19.00
N LYS A 516 -18.63 -29.83 -19.95
CA LYS A 516 -19.65 -30.92 -19.94
C LYS A 516 -20.00 -31.44 -18.53
N MET A 517 -20.92 -30.77 -17.84
CA MET A 517 -21.33 -31.16 -16.48
C MET A 517 -22.59 -32.02 -16.44
N GLU A 518 -22.64 -32.97 -15.49
CA GLU A 518 -23.79 -33.85 -15.24
C GLU A 518 -24.98 -33.15 -14.55
N SER A 519 -24.79 -31.99 -13.91
CA SER A 519 -25.87 -31.10 -13.42
C SER A 519 -25.25 -29.89 -12.68
N PRO A 520 -25.60 -28.63 -12.99
CA PRO A 520 -25.13 -27.45 -12.24
C PRO A 520 -25.47 -27.51 -10.74
N ARG A 521 -26.58 -28.17 -10.39
CA ARG A 521 -27.02 -28.34 -9.00
C ARG A 521 -26.03 -29.18 -8.19
N ASP A 522 -25.56 -30.29 -8.76
CA ASP A 522 -24.72 -31.24 -8.04
C ASP A 522 -23.34 -30.66 -7.75
N VAL A 523 -22.84 -29.85 -8.67
CA VAL A 523 -21.57 -29.13 -8.51
C VAL A 523 -21.70 -28.05 -7.44
N MET A 524 -22.81 -27.31 -7.43
CA MET A 524 -23.08 -26.32 -6.40
C MET A 524 -23.19 -26.96 -5.01
N LEU A 525 -23.79 -28.16 -4.91
CA LEU A 525 -23.83 -28.93 -3.67
C LEU A 525 -22.43 -29.37 -3.22
N LYS A 526 -21.60 -29.92 -4.12
CA LYS A 526 -20.22 -30.32 -3.80
C LYS A 526 -19.33 -29.15 -3.36
N ILE A 527 -19.39 -28.03 -4.08
CA ILE A 527 -18.66 -26.81 -3.70
C ILE A 527 -19.19 -26.25 -2.38
N GLY A 528 -20.52 -26.28 -2.18
CA GLY A 528 -21.16 -25.87 -0.93
C GLY A 528 -20.74 -26.73 0.26
N GLU A 529 -20.66 -28.05 0.07
CA GLU A 529 -20.17 -29.00 1.07
C GLU A 529 -18.71 -28.71 1.43
N MET A 530 -17.82 -28.55 0.44
CA MET A 530 -16.43 -28.13 0.68
C MET A 530 -16.34 -26.81 1.45
N ALA A 531 -17.13 -25.81 1.07
CA ALA A 531 -17.14 -24.51 1.74
C ALA A 531 -17.65 -24.63 3.18
N PHE A 532 -18.70 -25.41 3.41
CA PHE A 532 -19.25 -25.67 4.74
C PHE A 532 -18.22 -26.36 5.63
N THR A 533 -17.59 -27.44 5.15
CA THR A 533 -16.53 -28.16 5.87
C THR A 533 -15.38 -27.22 6.23
N GLY A 534 -14.89 -26.41 5.28
CA GLY A 534 -13.83 -25.43 5.54
C GLY A 534 -14.19 -24.41 6.63
N VAL A 535 -15.43 -23.87 6.61
CA VAL A 535 -15.90 -22.95 7.66
C VAL A 535 -16.06 -23.66 9.01
N SER A 536 -16.65 -24.84 9.04
CA SER A 536 -16.87 -25.64 10.25
C SER A 536 -15.58 -26.05 10.93
N GLU A 537 -14.57 -26.43 10.14
CA GLU A 537 -13.23 -26.80 10.63
C GLU A 537 -12.34 -25.59 10.90
N ARG A 538 -12.84 -24.36 10.68
CA ARG A 538 -12.08 -23.10 10.73
C ARG A 538 -10.86 -23.10 9.79
N ASN A 539 -10.90 -23.92 8.76
CA ASN A 539 -9.92 -24.02 7.69
C ASN A 539 -10.36 -23.12 6.53
N ILE A 540 -10.35 -21.82 6.78
CA ILE A 540 -10.71 -20.80 5.80
C ILE A 540 -9.41 -20.39 5.09
N VAL A 541 -9.16 -21.00 3.92
CA VAL A 541 -7.98 -20.74 3.07
C VAL A 541 -7.89 -19.28 2.65
#